data_AF-A0A0P6XNW8-F1
#
_entry.id   AF-A0A0P6XNW8-F1
#
_cell.length_a   1.000
_cell.length_b   1.000
_cell.length_c   1.000
_cell.angle_alpha   90.00
_cell.angle_beta   90.00
_cell.angle_gamma   90.00
#
_symmetry.space_group_name_H-M   'P 1'
#
loop_
_entity.id
_entity.type
_entity.pdbx_description
1 polymer ?
#
loop_
_entity_poly.entity_id
_entity_poly.type
_entity_poly.pdbx_seq_one_letter_code
_entity_poly.pdbx_strand_id
1 'polypeptide(L)'
;MNDQISSNQLVITDRPIAAWSIAVVMFCISFVVLFIKQLSIASVIILAASILLIILNPETTITADSTLRTLTKTTHWIFGKRTTEFSFNEIAGFDVQTSRSQSSTRSQSTSYRLILIKTTGERVPLQFATSSSYGVKAQQAQDLTRFLNLPGWEDKPTNLFQTAMQTQVAMTKNPAMAQEGTTSGVSWNIEVHSIGDKPVTHWISGDFTCPGDFLLVSQKPANSPSMVGGGGLLGSLVSMAYKQILGLYGFLPSDAPGYDSAVPVPSGDTLFDRNFATMTSSLSFGKSLLNPWTITPFDHWAEKYPLKTVNANDQVGQLAVLYSPRGVQVAILGLLPPNEFDEIIALGVELVKAQGGGKPAG
;
A
#
# COMPACT_ATOMS: atom_id res chain seq x y z
N MET A 1 7.96 18.64 -5.45
CA MET A 1 9.01 19.65 -5.68
C MET A 1 9.67 19.27 -6.99
N ASN A 2 9.72 20.20 -7.94
CA ASN A 2 10.16 19.95 -9.32
C ASN A 2 11.69 19.78 -9.37
N ASP A 3 12.17 18.58 -9.69
CA ASP A 3 13.57 18.38 -10.06
C ASP A 3 13.75 18.78 -11.52
N GLN A 4 14.61 19.78 -11.76
CA GLN A 4 14.99 20.19 -13.10
C GLN A 4 15.82 19.08 -13.75
N ILE A 5 15.23 18.40 -14.73
CA ILE A 5 15.96 17.56 -15.68
C ILE A 5 16.66 18.51 -16.65
N SER A 6 17.88 18.93 -16.31
CA SER A 6 18.83 19.35 -17.35
C SER A 6 19.21 18.10 -18.12
N SER A 7 19.17 18.10 -19.46
CA SER A 7 19.22 16.87 -20.30
C SER A 7 20.39 15.91 -20.01
N ASN A 8 21.44 16.37 -19.33
CA ASN A 8 22.67 15.63 -19.08
C ASN A 8 22.94 15.34 -17.58
N GLN A 9 22.07 15.76 -16.66
CA GLN A 9 22.30 15.65 -15.22
C GLN A 9 21.01 15.28 -14.47
N LEU A 10 21.09 14.24 -13.63
CA LEU A 10 20.01 13.87 -12.71
C LEU A 10 20.44 14.23 -11.29
N VAL A 11 19.64 15.07 -10.62
CA VAL A 11 19.90 15.51 -9.24
C VAL A 11 18.77 15.04 -8.35
N ILE A 12 19.12 14.27 -7.31
CA ILE A 12 18.19 13.81 -6.29
C ILE A 12 18.63 14.43 -4.96
N THR A 13 17.80 15.30 -4.40
CA THR A 13 18.07 15.95 -3.12
C THR A 13 17.20 15.33 -2.02
N ASP A 14 17.83 14.83 -0.96
CA ASP A 14 17.15 14.39 0.24
C ASP A 14 17.32 15.45 1.34
N ARG A 15 16.22 16.15 1.64
CA ARG A 15 16.16 17.18 2.68
C ARG A 15 15.38 16.64 3.88
N PRO A 16 15.93 16.69 5.10
CA PRO A 16 15.24 16.24 6.30
C PRO A 16 14.21 17.28 6.80
N ILE A 17 13.31 17.72 5.91
CA ILE A 17 12.36 18.83 6.13
C ILE A 17 11.48 18.56 7.36
N ALA A 18 11.01 17.33 7.53
CA ALA A 18 10.17 16.96 8.67
C ALA A 18 10.94 17.10 10.01
N ALA A 19 12.19 16.61 10.05
CA ALA A 19 13.05 16.71 11.23
C ALA A 19 13.39 18.18 11.54
N TRP A 20 13.71 18.98 10.51
CA TRP A 20 13.95 20.42 10.67
C TRP A 20 12.71 21.16 11.18
N SER A 21 11.52 20.84 10.65
CA SER A 21 10.27 21.47 11.07
C SER A 21 9.97 21.19 12.55
N ILE A 22 10.12 19.94 12.98
CA ILE A 22 9.95 19.54 14.39
C ILE A 22 10.96 20.28 15.28
N ALA A 23 12.23 20.32 14.86
CA ALA A 23 13.26 20.99 15.64
C ALA A 23 13.02 22.51 15.77
N VAL A 24 12.57 23.19 14.70
CA VAL A 24 12.24 24.61 14.74
C VAL A 24 11.07 24.88 15.69
N VAL A 25 10.02 24.07 15.64
CA VAL A 25 8.88 24.19 16.57
C VAL A 25 9.34 24.00 18.02
N MET A 26 10.13 22.97 18.30
CA MET A 26 10.67 22.72 19.64
C MET A 26 11.59 23.85 20.12
N PHE A 27 12.41 24.41 19.23
CA PHE A 27 13.27 25.55 19.50
C PHE A 27 12.44 26.78 19.88
N CYS A 28 11.44 27.15 19.07
CA CYS A 28 10.58 28.31 19.32
C CYS A 28 9.84 28.19 20.66
N ILE A 29 9.26 27.02 20.94
CA ILE A 29 8.55 26.77 22.21
C ILE A 29 9.51 26.90 23.39
N SER A 30 10.68 26.26 23.32
CA SER A 30 11.67 26.30 24.41
C SER A 30 12.22 27.70 24.64
N PHE A 31 12.43 28.44 23.56
CA PHE A 31 12.90 29.82 23.59
C PHE A 31 11.87 30.75 24.26
N VAL A 32 10.60 30.68 23.84
CA VAL A 32 9.52 31.48 24.45
C VAL A 32 9.35 31.15 25.94
N VAL A 33 9.42 29.87 26.32
CA VAL A 33 9.33 29.45 27.72
C VAL A 33 10.49 30.00 28.57
N LEU A 34 11.71 30.07 28.01
CA LEU A 34 12.87 30.67 28.70
C LEU A 34 12.73 32.17 28.96
N PHE A 35 11.96 32.89 28.12
CA PHE A 35 11.72 34.33 28.27
C PHE A 35 10.51 34.65 29.16
N ILE A 36 9.48 33.81 29.17
CA ILE A 36 8.25 34.04 29.96
C ILE A 36 8.36 33.49 31.39
N LYS A 37 9.06 32.36 31.58
CA LYS A 37 9.25 31.72 32.89
C LYS A 37 10.71 31.80 33.32
N GLN A 38 10.93 31.88 34.62
CA GLN A 38 12.25 31.78 35.24
C GLN A 38 12.97 30.51 34.75
N LEU A 39 14.28 30.62 34.52
CA LEU A 39 15.14 29.66 33.82
C LEU A 39 14.91 28.22 34.31
N SER A 40 14.18 27.42 33.53
CA SER A 40 13.93 26.02 33.87
C SER A 40 14.98 25.12 33.22
N ILE A 41 15.51 24.16 33.98
CA ILE A 41 16.49 23.18 33.46
C ILE A 41 15.89 22.40 32.28
N ALA A 42 14.59 22.08 32.34
CA ALA A 42 13.88 21.38 31.28
C ALA A 42 13.88 22.17 29.95
N SER A 43 13.63 23.48 29.98
CA SER A 43 13.63 24.30 28.76
C SER A 43 15.04 24.44 28.16
N VAL A 44 16.09 24.47 28.98
CA VAL A 44 17.48 24.44 28.50
C VAL A 44 17.80 23.12 27.81
N ILE A 45 17.37 21.98 28.38
CA ILE A 45 17.59 20.65 27.78
C ILE A 45 16.86 20.53 26.43
N ILE A 46 15.60 20.95 26.36
CA ILE A 46 14.83 20.86 25.11
C ILE A 46 15.42 21.80 24.04
N LEU A 47 15.86 23.00 24.43
CA LEU A 47 16.56 23.91 23.54
C LEU A 47 17.85 23.27 22.99
N ALA A 48 18.69 22.71 23.86
CA ALA A 48 19.92 22.03 23.45
C ALA A 48 19.64 20.82 22.53
N ALA A 49 18.61 20.02 22.84
CA ALA A 49 18.21 18.87 22.02
C ALA A 49 17.71 19.31 20.63
N SER A 50 16.94 20.40 20.54
CA SER A 50 16.47 20.93 19.26
C SER A 50 17.61 21.44 18.38
N ILE A 51 18.59 22.14 18.97
CA ILE A 51 19.81 22.58 18.27
C ILE A 51 20.60 21.37 17.78
N LEU A 52 20.78 20.35 18.63
CA LEU A 52 21.47 19.13 18.28
C LEU A 52 20.78 18.39 17.12
N LEU A 53 19.45 18.35 17.09
CA LEU A 53 18.67 17.72 16.02
C LEU A 53 18.87 18.42 14.68
N ILE A 54 18.97 19.76 14.67
CA ILE A 54 19.27 20.53 13.44
C ILE A 54 20.69 20.22 12.96
N ILE A 55 21.66 20.15 13.87
CA ILE A 55 23.08 19.90 13.53
C ILE A 55 23.31 18.47 13.01
N LEU A 56 22.63 17.47 13.56
CA LEU A 56 22.87 16.06 13.27
C LEU A 56 22.14 15.51 12.02
N ASN A 57 21.31 16.32 11.35
CA ASN A 57 20.58 15.89 10.15
C ASN A 57 21.15 16.54 8.88
N PRO A 58 22.18 15.93 8.24
CA PRO A 58 22.83 16.49 7.06
C PRO A 58 21.94 16.41 5.81
N GLU A 59 22.10 17.37 4.90
CA GLU A 59 21.50 17.33 3.56
C GLU A 59 22.34 16.43 2.65
N THR A 60 21.70 15.48 1.97
CA THR A 60 22.39 14.59 1.02
C THR A 60 21.88 14.87 -0.40
N THR A 61 22.80 15.17 -1.30
CA THR A 61 22.52 15.35 -2.72
C THR A 61 23.25 14.27 -3.52
N ILE A 62 22.49 13.56 -4.34
CA ILE A 62 23.00 12.58 -5.28
C ILE A 62 22.93 13.22 -6.65
N THR A 63 24.06 13.29 -7.35
CA THR A 63 24.16 13.90 -8.66
C THR A 63 24.74 12.87 -9.62
N ALA A 64 23.99 12.47 -10.62
CA ALA A 64 24.49 11.66 -11.73
C ALA A 64 24.76 12.57 -12.92
N ASP A 65 25.98 12.55 -13.43
CA ASP A 65 26.41 13.29 -14.61
C ASP A 65 26.70 12.31 -15.75
N SER A 66 25.93 12.42 -16.82
CA SER A 66 26.06 11.55 -18.01
C SER A 66 27.28 11.90 -18.88
N THR A 67 27.76 13.14 -18.83
CA THR A 67 28.89 13.63 -19.63
C THR A 67 30.21 13.23 -18.97
N LEU A 68 30.30 13.36 -17.65
CA LEU A 68 31.47 12.91 -16.87
C LEU A 68 31.45 11.41 -16.55
N ARG A 69 30.30 10.73 -16.73
CA ARG A 69 30.07 9.32 -16.36
C ARG A 69 30.39 9.04 -14.89
N THR A 70 30.02 9.97 -14.02
CA THR A 70 30.27 9.87 -12.58
C THR A 70 29.00 10.14 -11.78
N LEU A 71 28.87 9.37 -10.70
CA LEU A 71 27.84 9.54 -9.69
C LEU A 71 28.50 10.18 -8.47
N THR A 72 28.12 11.40 -8.15
CA THR A 72 28.63 12.14 -7.01
C THR A 72 27.62 12.14 -5.87
N LYS A 73 28.01 11.59 -4.73
CA LYS A 73 27.29 11.73 -3.46
C LYS A 73 27.91 12.88 -2.68
N THR A 74 27.16 13.96 -2.52
CA THR A 74 27.55 15.08 -1.68
C THR A 74 26.72 15.08 -0.40
N THR A 75 27.39 15.00 0.75
CA THR A 75 26.75 15.17 2.06
C THR A 75 27.20 16.50 2.67
N HIS A 76 26.25 17.39 2.91
CA HIS A 76 26.50 18.69 3.55
C HIS A 76 26.13 18.61 5.04
N TRP A 77 27.12 18.87 5.87
CA TRP A 77 27.00 19.05 7.30
C TRP A 77 27.17 20.54 7.59
N ILE A 78 26.64 21.02 8.72
CA ILE A 78 26.78 22.44 9.11
C ILE A 78 28.27 22.85 9.21
N PHE A 79 29.17 21.91 9.50
CA PHE A 79 30.61 22.15 9.65
C PHE A 79 31.48 21.57 8.53
N GLY A 80 30.92 21.08 7.43
CA GLY A 80 31.74 20.54 6.34
C GLY A 80 30.98 19.80 5.24
N LYS A 81 31.66 19.60 4.11
CA LYS A 81 31.14 18.88 2.96
C LYS A 81 31.96 17.61 2.74
N ARG A 82 31.28 16.46 2.64
CA ARG A 82 31.91 15.21 2.22
C ARG A 82 31.37 14.83 0.85
N THR A 83 32.25 14.79 -0.14
CA THR A 83 31.94 14.34 -1.49
C THR A 83 32.55 12.96 -1.69
N THR A 84 31.77 12.02 -2.21
CA THR A 84 32.24 10.70 -2.62
C THR A 84 31.79 10.47 -4.05
N GLU A 85 32.74 10.12 -4.91
CA GLU A 85 32.53 9.93 -6.33
C GLU A 85 32.61 8.44 -6.67
N PHE A 86 31.70 7.98 -7.53
CA PHE A 86 31.66 6.62 -8.05
C PHE A 86 31.66 6.69 -9.58
N SER A 87 32.56 5.95 -10.23
CA SER A 87 32.56 5.86 -11.68
C SER A 87 31.42 4.95 -12.14
N PHE A 88 30.78 5.26 -13.28
CA PHE A 88 29.70 4.41 -13.82
C PHE A 88 30.17 2.97 -14.09
N ASN A 89 31.45 2.76 -14.41
CA ASN A 89 32.03 1.43 -14.64
C ASN A 89 32.09 0.57 -13.36
N GLU A 90 32.01 1.21 -12.19
CA GLU A 90 32.02 0.54 -10.89
C GLU A 90 30.60 0.21 -10.42
N ILE A 91 29.56 0.65 -11.14
CA ILE A 91 28.16 0.54 -10.73
C ILE A 91 27.50 -0.63 -11.47
N ALA A 92 27.05 -1.63 -10.71
CA ALA A 92 26.22 -2.72 -11.23
C ALA A 92 24.72 -2.41 -11.15
N GLY A 93 24.30 -1.54 -10.24
CA GLY A 93 22.89 -1.13 -10.14
C GLY A 93 22.54 -0.39 -8.87
N PHE A 94 21.25 -0.06 -8.75
CA PHE A 94 20.64 0.55 -7.58
C PHE A 94 19.53 -0.36 -7.03
N ASP A 95 19.33 -0.33 -5.72
CA ASP A 95 18.31 -1.10 -5.03
C ASP A 95 17.86 -0.38 -3.73
N VAL A 96 16.78 -0.85 -3.11
CA VAL A 96 16.26 -0.32 -1.85
C VAL A 96 16.49 -1.33 -0.73
N GLN A 97 17.37 -0.97 0.21
CA GLN A 97 17.59 -1.79 1.39
C GLN A 97 16.51 -1.53 2.43
N THR A 98 15.95 -2.62 2.95
CA THR A 98 15.01 -2.62 4.06
C THR A 98 15.74 -2.94 5.36
N SER A 99 15.63 -2.06 6.35
CA SER A 99 16.10 -2.30 7.72
C SER A 99 14.91 -2.45 8.65
N ARG A 100 14.95 -3.43 9.56
CA ARG A 100 13.94 -3.64 10.60
C ARG A 100 14.59 -3.40 11.95
N SER A 101 14.15 -2.38 12.68
CA SER A 101 14.55 -2.18 14.07
C SER A 101 13.45 -2.70 15.00
N GLN A 102 13.85 -3.56 15.93
CA GLN A 102 12.99 -3.97 17.05
C GLN A 102 13.16 -2.96 18.18
N SER A 103 12.10 -2.21 18.49
CA SER A 103 12.02 -1.44 19.73
C SER A 103 11.60 -2.34 20.89
N SER A 104 12.12 -2.08 22.10
CA SER A 104 11.74 -2.77 23.34
C SER A 104 10.25 -2.63 23.70
N THR A 105 9.54 -1.72 23.04
CA THR A 105 8.11 -1.45 23.19
C THR A 105 7.33 -1.87 21.94
N ARG A 106 7.04 -3.16 21.75
CA ARG A 106 6.05 -3.81 20.83
C ARG A 106 5.81 -3.25 19.40
N SER A 107 6.51 -2.24 18.92
CA SER A 107 6.35 -1.59 17.62
C SER A 107 7.57 -1.91 16.77
N GLN A 108 7.34 -2.59 15.65
CA GLN A 108 8.35 -2.83 14.63
C GLN A 108 8.35 -1.64 13.66
N SER A 109 9.46 -0.91 13.57
CA SER A 109 9.63 0.13 12.55
C SER A 109 10.47 -0.44 11.40
N THR A 110 9.91 -0.40 10.20
CA THR A 110 10.62 -0.74 8.96
C THR A 110 11.07 0.55 8.30
N SER A 111 12.33 0.60 7.91
CA SER A 111 12.92 1.80 7.34
C SER A 111 13.70 1.47 6.06
N TYR A 112 13.55 2.31 5.05
CA TYR A 112 14.03 2.08 3.70
C TYR A 112 15.15 3.07 3.35
N ARG A 113 16.20 2.59 2.67
CA ARG A 113 17.28 3.44 2.14
C ARG A 113 17.71 3.01 0.76
N LEU A 114 18.04 3.99 -0.09
CA LEU A 114 18.62 3.74 -1.40
C LEU A 114 20.07 3.25 -1.27
N ILE A 115 20.40 2.16 -1.96
CA ILE A 115 21.74 1.58 -2.01
C ILE A 115 22.27 1.50 -3.44
N LEU A 116 23.57 1.73 -3.59
CA LEU A 116 24.36 1.47 -4.77
C LEU A 116 24.94 0.05 -4.66
N ILE A 117 24.86 -0.72 -5.73
CA ILE A 117 25.53 -2.03 -5.86
C ILE A 117 26.68 -1.84 -6.82
N LYS A 118 27.91 -2.11 -6.37
CA LYS A 118 29.10 -2.06 -7.21
C LYS A 118 29.22 -3.32 -8.07
N THR A 119 29.99 -3.25 -9.16
CA THR A 119 30.37 -4.42 -9.98
C THR A 119 31.12 -5.49 -9.19
N THR A 120 31.75 -5.11 -8.08
CA THR A 120 32.37 -6.01 -7.11
C THR A 120 31.39 -6.72 -6.17
N GLY A 121 30.09 -6.40 -6.24
CA GLY A 121 29.05 -6.90 -5.33
C GLY A 121 28.92 -6.13 -4.01
N GLU A 122 29.79 -5.14 -3.76
CA GLU A 122 29.74 -4.29 -2.58
C GLU A 122 28.47 -3.40 -2.59
N ARG A 123 27.80 -3.28 -1.44
CA ARG A 123 26.58 -2.46 -1.27
C ARG A 123 26.89 -1.19 -0.49
N VAL A 124 26.79 -0.04 -1.14
CA VAL A 124 27.09 1.27 -0.56
C VAL A 124 25.80 2.07 -0.34
N PRO A 125 25.48 2.47 0.91
CA PRO A 125 24.29 3.29 1.17
C PRO A 125 24.45 4.70 0.60
N LEU A 126 23.50 5.10 -0.26
CA LEU A 126 23.50 6.42 -0.88
C LEU A 126 22.85 7.49 0.01
N GLN A 127 21.99 7.09 0.94
CA GLN A 127 21.32 7.98 1.90
C GLN A 127 21.69 7.63 3.35
N PHE A 128 21.83 8.66 4.19
CA PHE A 128 22.09 8.52 5.63
C PHE A 128 20.83 8.21 6.42
N ALA A 129 19.71 8.86 6.10
CA ALA A 129 18.44 8.68 6.80
C ALA A 129 17.63 7.56 6.15
N THR A 130 17.08 6.67 6.97
CA THR A 130 16.10 5.68 6.53
C THR A 130 14.70 6.30 6.63
N SER A 131 13.94 6.31 5.54
CA SER A 131 12.58 6.86 5.51
C SER A 131 11.53 5.76 5.46
N SER A 132 10.28 6.06 5.82
CA SER A 132 9.17 5.09 5.80
C SER A 132 8.54 4.88 4.41
N SER A 133 9.03 5.54 3.35
CA SER A 133 8.44 5.46 2.01
C SER A 133 9.29 4.64 1.03
N TYR A 134 8.94 3.36 0.86
CA TYR A 134 9.58 2.47 -0.12
C TYR A 134 9.40 2.99 -1.55
N GLY A 135 8.18 3.39 -1.93
CA GLY A 135 7.84 3.77 -3.32
C GLY A 135 8.69 4.92 -3.86
N VAL A 136 8.93 5.96 -3.06
CA VAL A 136 9.79 7.09 -3.45
C VAL A 136 11.24 6.63 -3.67
N LYS A 137 11.76 5.74 -2.81
CA LYS A 137 13.14 5.22 -2.96
C LYS A 137 13.27 4.25 -4.13
N ALA A 138 12.22 3.47 -4.41
CA ALA A 138 12.17 2.58 -5.57
C ALA A 138 12.14 3.38 -6.88
N GLN A 139 11.35 4.45 -6.95
CA GLN A 139 11.32 5.37 -8.09
C GLN A 139 12.69 6.03 -8.30
N GLN A 140 13.33 6.52 -7.23
CA GLN A 140 14.69 7.07 -7.30
C GLN A 140 15.73 6.05 -7.82
N ALA A 141 15.63 4.79 -7.40
CA ALA A 141 16.50 3.72 -7.90
C ALA A 141 16.29 3.46 -9.40
N GLN A 142 15.04 3.51 -9.86
CA GLN A 142 14.69 3.35 -11.27
C GLN A 142 15.18 4.52 -12.12
N ASP A 143 14.96 5.75 -11.67
CA ASP A 143 15.40 6.95 -12.39
C ASP A 143 16.92 6.96 -12.56
N LEU A 144 17.67 6.58 -11.52
CA LEU A 144 19.12 6.42 -11.59
C LEU A 144 19.53 5.26 -12.53
N THR A 145 18.86 4.12 -12.45
CA THR A 145 19.18 2.96 -13.32
C THR A 145 18.92 3.28 -14.79
N ARG A 146 17.80 3.95 -15.07
CA ARG A 146 17.41 4.40 -16.42
C ARG A 146 18.36 5.46 -16.95
N PHE A 147 18.73 6.44 -16.12
CA PHE A 147 19.65 7.50 -16.50
C PHE A 147 21.05 6.97 -16.83
N LEU A 148 21.50 5.93 -16.13
CA LEU A 148 22.81 5.29 -16.37
C LEU A 148 22.79 4.23 -17.48
N ASN A 149 21.62 3.88 -18.03
CA ASN A 149 21.44 2.84 -19.06
C ASN A 149 22.13 1.50 -18.69
N LEU A 150 21.99 1.07 -17.43
CA LEU A 150 22.67 -0.13 -16.93
C LEU A 150 22.01 -1.42 -17.49
N PRO A 151 22.78 -2.41 -17.98
CA PRO A 151 22.23 -3.65 -18.56
C PRO A 151 21.47 -4.47 -17.52
N GLY A 152 20.36 -5.11 -17.93
CA GLY A 152 19.50 -5.91 -17.06
C GLY A 152 18.56 -5.10 -16.17
N TRP A 153 18.37 -3.80 -16.45
CA TRP A 153 17.30 -3.01 -15.83
C TRP A 153 15.90 -3.51 -16.23
N GLU A 154 15.79 -4.05 -17.44
CA GLU A 154 14.57 -4.66 -17.99
C GLU A 154 14.26 -6.05 -17.40
N ASP A 155 15.27 -6.80 -16.97
CA ASP A 155 15.12 -8.17 -16.45
C ASP A 155 15.06 -8.24 -14.91
N LYS A 156 15.13 -7.10 -14.23
CA LYS A 156 14.90 -7.06 -12.78
C LYS A 156 13.41 -7.29 -12.50
N PRO A 157 13.04 -8.06 -11.46
CA PRO A 157 11.65 -8.46 -11.15
C PRO A 157 10.66 -7.30 -10.96
N THR A 158 11.13 -6.06 -10.96
CA THR A 158 10.36 -4.82 -11.01
C THR A 158 9.61 -4.59 -12.33
N ASN A 159 10.04 -5.22 -13.43
CA ASN A 159 9.45 -4.97 -14.75
C ASN A 159 8.11 -5.70 -14.99
N LEU A 160 7.83 -6.80 -14.29
CA LEU A 160 6.50 -7.44 -14.33
C LEU A 160 5.44 -6.56 -13.64
N PHE A 161 5.80 -5.96 -12.50
CA PHE A 161 4.93 -5.01 -11.80
C PHE A 161 4.67 -3.75 -12.63
N GLN A 162 5.70 -3.20 -13.26
CA GLN A 162 5.57 -2.00 -14.10
C GLN A 162 4.86 -2.28 -15.43
N THR A 163 5.06 -3.44 -16.03
CA THR A 163 4.31 -3.87 -17.23
C THR A 163 2.85 -4.14 -16.86
N ALA A 164 2.57 -4.83 -15.75
CA ALA A 164 1.21 -5.00 -15.24
C ALA A 164 0.56 -3.65 -14.89
N MET A 165 1.33 -2.69 -14.33
CA MET A 165 0.84 -1.36 -13.97
C MET A 165 0.61 -0.49 -15.19
N GLN A 166 1.48 -0.54 -16.19
CA GLN A 166 1.26 0.14 -17.46
C GLN A 166 0.11 -0.51 -18.23
N THR A 167 -0.08 -1.84 -18.13
CA THR A 167 -1.22 -2.55 -18.72
C THR A 167 -2.52 -2.17 -18.01
N GLN A 168 -2.57 -2.14 -16.67
CA GLN A 168 -3.74 -1.70 -15.91
C GLN A 168 -4.02 -0.20 -16.04
N VAL A 169 -3.00 0.66 -16.07
CA VAL A 169 -3.17 2.10 -16.32
C VAL A 169 -3.60 2.35 -17.78
N ALA A 170 -3.13 1.54 -18.74
CA ALA A 170 -3.65 1.56 -20.11
C ALA A 170 -5.10 1.04 -20.19
N MET A 171 -5.47 0.02 -19.39
CA MET A 171 -6.87 -0.42 -19.21
C MET A 171 -7.73 0.70 -18.62
N THR A 172 -7.20 1.47 -17.65
CA THR A 172 -7.93 2.59 -17.02
C THR A 172 -8.14 3.76 -17.99
N LYS A 173 -7.24 3.95 -18.97
CA LYS A 173 -7.33 5.02 -19.97
C LYS A 173 -8.18 4.68 -21.19
N ASN A 174 -8.59 3.42 -21.34
CA ASN A 174 -9.38 2.97 -22.48
C ASN A 174 -10.63 2.21 -21.99
N PRO A 175 -11.82 2.85 -21.94
CA PRO A 175 -13.07 2.23 -21.48
C PRO A 175 -13.55 1.06 -22.38
N ALA A 176 -12.83 0.77 -23.47
CA ALA A 176 -13.11 -0.28 -24.43
C ALA A 176 -12.63 -1.70 -24.00
N MET A 177 -12.15 -1.90 -22.77
CA MET A 177 -11.69 -3.22 -22.28
C MET A 177 -12.32 -3.63 -20.94
N ALA A 178 -13.57 -3.21 -20.66
CA ALA A 178 -14.41 -3.99 -19.75
C ALA A 178 -14.54 -5.40 -20.35
N GLN A 179 -14.10 -6.42 -19.62
CA GLN A 179 -14.23 -7.80 -20.08
C GLN A 179 -15.57 -8.33 -19.58
N GLU A 180 -16.42 -8.76 -20.49
CA GLU A 180 -17.67 -9.41 -20.16
C GLU A 180 -17.60 -10.87 -20.55
N GLY A 181 -18.20 -11.73 -19.75
CA GLY A 181 -18.16 -13.16 -19.98
C GLY A 181 -19.29 -13.91 -19.30
N THR A 182 -19.36 -15.20 -19.62
CA THR A 182 -20.23 -16.13 -18.91
C THR A 182 -19.44 -17.38 -18.61
N THR A 183 -19.36 -17.73 -17.33
CA THR A 183 -18.62 -18.92 -16.87
C THR A 183 -19.55 -19.74 -15.98
N SER A 184 -19.72 -21.02 -16.30
CA SER A 184 -20.58 -21.94 -15.53
C SER A 184 -21.99 -21.42 -15.27
N GLY A 185 -22.58 -20.71 -16.24
CA GLY A 185 -23.93 -20.14 -16.15
C GLY A 185 -24.02 -18.80 -15.42
N VAL A 186 -22.91 -18.26 -14.90
CA VAL A 186 -22.84 -16.94 -14.26
C VAL A 186 -22.32 -15.91 -15.24
N SER A 187 -23.09 -14.85 -15.46
CA SER A 187 -22.77 -13.69 -16.28
C SER A 187 -21.98 -12.69 -15.44
N TRP A 188 -20.85 -12.20 -15.96
CA TRP A 188 -19.97 -11.31 -15.21
C TRP A 188 -19.31 -10.26 -16.10
N ASN A 189 -18.90 -9.17 -15.47
CA ASN A 189 -18.03 -8.17 -16.07
C ASN A 189 -16.78 -7.95 -15.19
N ILE A 190 -15.70 -7.47 -15.79
CA ILE A 190 -14.50 -7.00 -15.10
C ILE A 190 -14.22 -5.57 -15.52
N GLU A 191 -14.07 -4.71 -14.52
CA GLU A 191 -13.76 -3.29 -14.67
C GLU A 191 -12.48 -2.98 -13.88
N VAL A 192 -11.55 -2.23 -14.48
CA VAL A 192 -10.36 -1.74 -13.78
C VAL A 192 -10.45 -0.23 -13.70
N HIS A 193 -10.43 0.30 -12.49
CA HIS A 193 -10.48 1.73 -12.24
C HIS A 193 -9.40 2.16 -11.23
N SER A 194 -9.08 3.45 -11.20
CA SER A 194 -8.11 3.99 -10.24
C SER A 194 -8.80 4.72 -9.10
N ILE A 195 -8.38 4.44 -7.87
CA ILE A 195 -8.79 5.16 -6.66
C ILE A 195 -7.56 5.83 -6.08
N GLY A 196 -7.48 7.15 -6.25
CA GLY A 196 -6.22 7.88 -6.09
C GLY A 196 -5.19 7.37 -7.10
N ASP A 197 -4.02 6.99 -6.61
CA ASP A 197 -2.92 6.45 -7.44
C ASP A 197 -2.92 4.92 -7.54
N LYS A 198 -3.97 4.24 -7.07
CA LYS A 198 -4.01 2.77 -6.97
C LYS A 198 -5.02 2.16 -7.93
N PRO A 199 -4.62 1.16 -8.73
CA PRO A 199 -5.58 0.39 -9.52
C PRO A 199 -6.42 -0.51 -8.60
N VAL A 200 -7.68 -0.64 -8.95
CA VAL A 200 -8.65 -1.55 -8.35
C VAL A 200 -9.30 -2.33 -9.48
N THR A 201 -9.21 -3.66 -9.38
CA THR A 201 -9.92 -4.57 -10.29
C THR A 201 -11.23 -4.98 -9.64
N HIS A 202 -12.34 -4.74 -10.32
CA HIS A 202 -13.68 -5.23 -9.97
C HIS A 202 -14.09 -6.34 -10.89
N TRP A 203 -14.59 -7.41 -10.33
CA TRP A 203 -15.43 -8.39 -11.00
C TRP A 203 -16.84 -8.24 -10.45
N ILE A 204 -17.85 -8.14 -11.31
CA ILE A 204 -19.23 -7.91 -10.91
C ILE A 204 -20.15 -8.91 -11.61
N SER A 205 -21.12 -9.44 -10.87
CA SER A 205 -22.20 -10.24 -11.42
C SER A 205 -23.54 -9.85 -10.82
N GLY A 206 -24.54 -9.63 -11.68
CA GLY A 206 -25.93 -9.39 -11.31
C GLY A 206 -26.76 -10.66 -11.11
N ASP A 207 -26.17 -11.85 -11.27
CA ASP A 207 -26.89 -13.13 -11.24
C ASP A 207 -27.27 -13.58 -9.81
N PHE A 208 -26.87 -12.82 -8.79
CA PHE A 208 -27.40 -12.88 -7.44
C PHE A 208 -27.40 -11.47 -6.83
N THR A 209 -28.52 -11.02 -6.27
CA THR A 209 -28.69 -9.68 -5.70
C THR A 209 -29.26 -9.74 -4.30
N CYS A 210 -28.99 -8.70 -3.51
CA CYS A 210 -29.44 -8.57 -2.12
C CYS A 210 -30.29 -7.31 -1.97
N PRO A 211 -31.59 -7.33 -2.30
CA PRO A 211 -32.42 -6.13 -2.21
C PRO A 211 -32.57 -5.67 -0.76
N GLY A 212 -32.13 -4.44 -0.46
CA GLY A 212 -32.31 -3.81 0.86
C GLY A 212 -31.28 -4.19 1.93
N ASP A 213 -30.41 -5.15 1.67
CA ASP A 213 -29.36 -5.60 2.57
C ASP A 213 -27.99 -5.66 1.87
N PHE A 214 -26.92 -5.78 2.64
CA PHE A 214 -25.59 -6.07 2.11
C PHE A 214 -24.78 -6.96 3.05
N LEU A 215 -23.77 -7.63 2.51
CA LEU A 215 -22.70 -8.25 3.29
C LEU A 215 -21.36 -7.88 2.66
N LEU A 216 -20.54 -7.15 3.40
CA LEU A 216 -19.15 -6.89 3.06
C LEU A 216 -18.28 -7.96 3.72
N VAL A 217 -17.41 -8.60 2.95
CA VAL A 217 -16.37 -9.51 3.41
C VAL A 217 -15.03 -8.92 3.00
N SER A 218 -14.15 -8.64 3.96
CA SER A 218 -12.84 -8.03 3.68
C SER A 218 -11.73 -8.89 4.27
N GLN A 219 -10.68 -9.11 3.49
CA GLN A 219 -9.52 -9.85 3.93
C GLN A 219 -8.70 -9.01 4.91
N LYS A 220 -8.22 -9.65 5.98
CA LYS A 220 -7.40 -9.06 7.04
C LYS A 220 -6.17 -9.92 7.33
N PRO A 221 -5.12 -9.34 7.94
CA PRO A 221 -3.96 -10.14 8.33
C PRO A 221 -4.34 -11.20 9.38
N ALA A 222 -3.80 -12.41 9.23
CA ALA A 222 -4.15 -13.57 10.07
C ALA A 222 -3.86 -13.40 11.58
N ASN A 223 -3.09 -12.38 11.96
CA ASN A 223 -2.74 -12.02 13.34
C ASN A 223 -3.40 -10.71 13.81
N SER A 224 -4.25 -10.10 12.98
CA SER A 224 -5.04 -8.95 13.40
C SER A 224 -6.16 -9.41 14.32
N PRO A 225 -6.38 -8.73 15.47
CA PRO A 225 -7.41 -9.12 16.42
C PRO A 225 -8.76 -9.25 15.71
N SER A 226 -9.45 -10.37 15.95
CA SER A 226 -10.79 -10.60 15.41
C SER A 226 -11.69 -9.45 15.88
N MET A 227 -12.23 -8.70 14.92
CA MET A 227 -13.03 -7.50 15.17
C MET A 227 -14.47 -7.83 15.58
N VAL A 228 -14.67 -9.01 16.17
CA VAL A 228 -15.94 -9.52 16.66
C VAL A 228 -15.94 -9.35 18.17
N GLY A 229 -16.58 -8.30 18.69
CA GLY A 229 -16.92 -8.22 20.13
C GLY A 229 -16.54 -6.94 20.90
N GLY A 230 -16.15 -5.84 20.25
CA GLY A 230 -15.86 -4.59 20.95
C GLY A 230 -17.09 -3.68 21.07
N GLY A 231 -18.02 -3.94 21.99
CA GLY A 231 -19.03 -2.94 22.35
C GLY A 231 -18.38 -1.66 22.88
N GLY A 232 -18.84 -0.48 22.42
CA GLY A 232 -18.32 0.83 22.84
C GLY A 232 -17.42 1.55 21.82
N LEU A 233 -16.53 2.42 22.30
CA LEU A 233 -15.68 3.32 21.48
C LEU A 233 -14.79 2.58 20.45
N LEU A 234 -14.43 1.33 20.74
CA LEU A 234 -13.69 0.46 19.82
C LEU A 234 -14.57 -0.01 18.66
N GLY A 235 -15.85 -0.29 18.88
CA GLY A 235 -16.82 -0.59 17.83
C GLY A 235 -17.03 0.59 16.86
N SER A 236 -17.04 1.83 17.38
CA SER A 236 -17.13 3.02 16.53
C SER A 236 -15.88 3.24 15.67
N LEU A 237 -14.67 2.97 16.20
CA LEU A 237 -13.42 3.04 15.42
C LEU A 237 -13.35 1.97 14.33
N VAL A 238 -13.82 0.76 14.64
CA VAL A 238 -13.92 -0.33 13.66
C VAL A 238 -14.89 0.07 12.54
N SER A 239 -16.09 0.56 12.88
CA SER A 239 -17.05 1.05 11.86
C SER A 239 -16.46 2.14 10.96
N MET A 240 -15.64 3.05 11.52
CA MET A 240 -14.96 4.10 10.76
C MET A 240 -13.90 3.55 9.80
N ALA A 241 -13.13 2.53 10.22
CA ALA A 241 -12.16 1.86 9.36
C ALA A 241 -12.85 1.14 8.18
N TYR A 242 -14.03 0.56 8.40
CA TYR A 242 -14.83 -0.01 7.31
C TYR A 242 -15.42 1.05 6.40
N LYS A 243 -15.73 2.27 6.89
CA LYS A 243 -16.25 3.35 6.00
C LYS A 243 -15.23 3.70 4.94
N GLN A 244 -13.96 3.60 5.32
CA GLN A 244 -12.85 3.76 4.41
C GLN A 244 -12.71 2.58 3.45
N ILE A 245 -13.09 1.35 3.83
CA ILE A 245 -13.02 0.17 2.94
C ILE A 245 -13.95 0.33 1.74
N LEU A 246 -15.22 0.74 1.90
CA LEU A 246 -16.10 0.91 0.73
C LEU A 246 -15.50 1.87 -0.30
N GLY A 247 -15.02 3.04 0.15
CA GLY A 247 -14.37 4.02 -0.72
C GLY A 247 -13.00 3.55 -1.27
N LEU A 248 -12.21 2.84 -0.47
CA LEU A 248 -10.90 2.32 -0.86
C LEU A 248 -10.99 1.29 -1.98
N TYR A 249 -12.10 0.54 -2.02
CA TYR A 249 -12.39 -0.45 -3.03
C TYR A 249 -13.34 0.06 -4.11
N GLY A 250 -13.80 1.30 -4.08
CA GLY A 250 -14.66 1.83 -5.15
C GLY A 250 -16.10 1.29 -5.13
N PHE A 251 -16.51 0.67 -4.02
CA PHE A 251 -17.91 0.32 -3.82
C PHE A 251 -18.74 1.59 -3.62
N LEU A 252 -19.90 1.65 -4.27
CA LEU A 252 -20.77 2.82 -4.14
C LEU A 252 -21.50 2.78 -2.80
N PRO A 253 -21.79 3.95 -2.19
CA PRO A 253 -22.64 4.01 -0.99
C PRO A 253 -24.04 3.38 -1.21
N SER A 254 -24.57 3.44 -2.44
CA SER A 254 -25.83 2.78 -2.81
C SER A 254 -25.79 1.26 -2.70
N ASP A 255 -24.60 0.66 -2.71
CA ASP A 255 -24.41 -0.79 -2.75
C ASP A 255 -24.41 -1.39 -1.33
N ALA A 256 -24.41 -0.53 -0.31
CA ALA A 256 -24.48 -0.90 1.10
C ALA A 256 -25.66 -0.16 1.79
N PRO A 257 -26.93 -0.57 1.54
CA PRO A 257 -28.07 0.02 2.25
C PRO A 257 -27.95 -0.19 3.78
N GLY A 258 -28.22 0.86 4.55
CA GLY A 258 -28.10 0.79 6.02
C GLY A 258 -26.66 0.69 6.53
N TYR A 259 -25.69 1.10 5.70
CA TYR A 259 -24.26 1.07 6.02
C TYR A 259 -23.89 1.80 7.33
N ASP A 260 -24.58 2.89 7.66
CA ASP A 260 -24.30 3.66 8.87
C ASP A 260 -24.58 2.89 10.17
N SER A 261 -25.44 1.87 10.12
CA SER A 261 -25.78 0.99 11.23
C SER A 261 -25.14 -0.40 11.12
N ALA A 262 -24.17 -0.59 10.23
CA ALA A 262 -23.61 -1.90 9.96
C ALA A 262 -22.84 -2.46 11.16
N VAL A 263 -23.00 -3.77 11.38
CA VAL A 263 -22.40 -4.50 12.50
C VAL A 263 -21.57 -5.70 12.01
N PRO A 264 -20.55 -6.12 12.76
CA PRO A 264 -19.79 -7.33 12.44
C PRO A 264 -20.64 -8.61 12.49
N VAL A 265 -20.36 -9.57 11.59
CA VAL A 265 -21.07 -10.86 11.52
C VAL A 265 -20.10 -12.02 11.73
N PRO A 266 -20.02 -12.63 12.92
CA PRO A 266 -19.21 -13.84 13.07
C PRO A 266 -19.71 -14.94 12.12
N SER A 267 -18.81 -15.55 11.34
CA SER A 267 -19.18 -16.69 10.49
C SER A 267 -19.37 -17.96 11.33
N GLY A 268 -18.69 -18.05 12.48
CA GLY A 268 -18.64 -19.26 13.29
C GLY A 268 -17.58 -20.26 12.81
N ASP A 269 -16.90 -19.97 11.70
CA ASP A 269 -15.76 -20.71 11.20
C ASP A 269 -14.44 -20.02 11.61
N THR A 270 -13.61 -20.76 12.34
CA THR A 270 -12.37 -20.21 12.91
C THR A 270 -11.31 -19.84 11.86
N LEU A 271 -11.27 -20.53 10.72
CA LEU A 271 -10.30 -20.26 9.66
C LEU A 271 -10.71 -19.01 8.89
N PHE A 272 -12.00 -18.91 8.57
CA PHE A 272 -12.58 -17.73 7.94
C PHE A 272 -12.43 -16.49 8.82
N ASP A 273 -12.87 -16.55 10.08
CA ASP A 273 -12.83 -15.41 11.01
C ASP A 273 -11.39 -14.97 11.35
N ARG A 274 -10.41 -15.84 11.11
CA ARG A 274 -8.97 -15.50 11.22
C ARG A 274 -8.50 -14.65 10.05
N ASN A 275 -8.96 -14.93 8.82
CA ASN A 275 -8.44 -14.31 7.60
C ASN A 275 -9.36 -13.22 7.03
N PHE A 276 -10.63 -13.20 7.43
CA PHE A 276 -11.62 -12.26 6.94
C PHE A 276 -12.36 -11.60 8.09
N ALA A 277 -12.91 -10.43 7.79
CA ALA A 277 -13.85 -9.78 8.65
C ALA A 277 -15.00 -9.22 7.84
N THR A 278 -16.18 -9.26 8.44
CA THR A 278 -17.46 -9.13 7.75
C THR A 278 -18.30 -8.04 8.39
N MET A 279 -19.17 -7.43 7.59
CA MET A 279 -20.13 -6.45 8.08
C MET A 279 -21.44 -6.49 7.28
N THR A 280 -22.54 -6.21 7.96
CA THR A 280 -23.89 -6.15 7.36
C THR A 280 -24.77 -5.16 8.11
N SER A 281 -25.82 -4.66 7.44
CA SER A 281 -26.94 -3.97 8.08
C SER A 281 -27.90 -4.93 8.81
N SER A 282 -27.91 -6.22 8.47
CA SER A 282 -28.84 -7.23 8.99
C SER A 282 -28.12 -8.51 9.42
N LEU A 283 -27.99 -8.72 10.75
CA LEU A 283 -27.22 -9.85 11.30
C LEU A 283 -27.77 -11.22 10.86
N SER A 284 -29.10 -11.37 10.83
CA SER A 284 -29.76 -12.60 10.37
C SER A 284 -29.46 -12.88 8.90
N PHE A 285 -29.48 -11.84 8.07
CA PHE A 285 -29.15 -11.93 6.66
C PHE A 285 -27.68 -12.31 6.44
N GLY A 286 -26.75 -11.58 7.08
CA GLY A 286 -25.32 -11.87 6.97
C GLY A 286 -24.99 -13.31 7.38
N LYS A 287 -25.61 -13.83 8.45
CA LYS A 287 -25.46 -15.24 8.85
C LYS A 287 -26.00 -16.23 7.83
N SER A 288 -27.08 -15.90 7.13
CA SER A 288 -27.63 -16.77 6.08
C SER A 288 -26.73 -16.86 4.85
N LEU A 289 -26.04 -15.77 4.50
CA LEU A 289 -25.07 -15.72 3.40
C LEU A 289 -23.76 -16.43 3.76
N LEU A 290 -23.28 -16.32 5.00
CA LEU A 290 -22.07 -16.99 5.48
C LEU A 290 -22.30 -18.48 5.77
N ASN A 291 -22.83 -19.21 4.79
CA ASN A 291 -22.97 -20.66 4.84
C ASN A 291 -21.64 -21.36 4.41
N PRO A 292 -21.50 -22.67 4.66
CA PRO A 292 -20.26 -23.40 4.32
C PRO A 292 -19.85 -23.28 2.85
N TRP A 293 -20.82 -23.30 1.91
CA TRP A 293 -20.55 -23.18 0.47
C TRP A 293 -19.97 -21.82 0.09
N THR A 294 -20.27 -20.79 0.88
CA THR A 294 -19.75 -19.43 0.69
C THR A 294 -18.41 -19.24 1.36
N ILE A 295 -18.20 -19.88 2.51
CA ILE A 295 -16.96 -19.79 3.29
C ILE A 295 -15.80 -20.51 2.58
N THR A 296 -16.05 -21.69 2.01
CA THR A 296 -14.99 -22.51 1.40
C THR A 296 -14.18 -21.78 0.29
N PRO A 297 -14.79 -21.07 -0.67
CA PRO A 297 -14.04 -20.28 -1.65
C PRO A 297 -13.13 -19.21 -1.03
N PHE A 298 -13.58 -18.57 0.06
CA PHE A 298 -12.77 -17.59 0.78
C PHE A 298 -11.59 -18.23 1.50
N ASP A 299 -11.78 -19.40 2.12
CA ASP A 299 -10.69 -20.11 2.78
C ASP A 299 -9.61 -20.56 1.79
N HIS A 300 -10.01 -21.11 0.64
CA HIS A 300 -9.08 -21.46 -0.44
C HIS A 300 -8.32 -20.22 -0.96
N TRP A 301 -9.02 -19.10 -1.11
CA TRP A 301 -8.39 -17.84 -1.49
C TRP A 301 -7.36 -17.40 -0.45
N ALA A 302 -7.70 -17.40 0.84
CA ALA A 302 -6.80 -16.95 1.90
C ALA A 302 -5.61 -17.89 2.12
N GLU A 303 -5.76 -19.19 1.85
CA GLU A 303 -4.65 -20.15 1.87
C GLU A 303 -3.65 -19.85 0.75
N LYS A 304 -4.15 -19.57 -0.46
CA LYS A 304 -3.32 -19.28 -1.64
C LYS A 304 -2.71 -17.87 -1.59
N TYR A 305 -3.47 -16.89 -1.11
CA TYR A 305 -3.11 -15.47 -1.05
C TYR A 305 -3.22 -14.92 0.37
N PRO A 306 -2.39 -15.37 1.33
CA PRO A 306 -2.50 -14.94 2.72
C PRO A 306 -2.05 -13.48 2.88
N LEU A 307 -2.93 -12.65 3.45
CA LEU A 307 -2.59 -11.27 3.78
C LEU A 307 -1.65 -11.26 5.00
N LYS A 308 -0.39 -10.84 4.80
CA LYS A 308 0.63 -10.84 5.85
C LYS A 308 0.71 -9.49 6.59
N THR A 309 0.46 -8.38 5.87
CA THR A 309 0.41 -7.03 6.42
C THR A 309 -0.59 -6.18 5.63
N VAL A 310 -1.21 -5.17 6.26
CA VAL A 310 -2.01 -4.16 5.56
C VAL A 310 -1.05 -3.13 4.94
N ASN A 311 -0.22 -3.56 3.99
CA ASN A 311 0.64 -2.66 3.22
C ASN A 311 0.15 -2.66 1.78
N ALA A 312 -0.64 -1.63 1.45
CA ALA A 312 -1.29 -1.48 0.15
C ALA A 312 -0.32 -1.15 -1.02
N ASN A 313 0.99 -1.34 -0.87
CA ASN A 313 2.01 -0.96 -1.86
C ASN A 313 2.82 -2.15 -2.41
N ASP A 314 2.74 -3.34 -1.81
CA ASP A 314 3.61 -4.50 -2.18
C ASP A 314 2.85 -5.82 -2.32
N GLN A 315 1.52 -5.82 -2.19
CA GLN A 315 0.73 -7.04 -2.28
C GLN A 315 -0.36 -6.88 -3.34
N VAL A 316 -0.39 -7.81 -4.29
CA VAL A 316 -1.66 -8.28 -4.83
C VAL A 316 -2.50 -8.73 -3.63
N GLY A 317 -3.80 -8.45 -3.63
CA GLY A 317 -4.71 -9.27 -2.82
C GLY A 317 -4.92 -8.83 -1.38
N GLN A 318 -5.34 -7.57 -1.18
CA GLN A 318 -6.36 -7.38 -0.17
C GLN A 318 -7.71 -7.55 -0.87
N LEU A 319 -8.32 -8.74 -0.73
CA LEU A 319 -9.63 -9.05 -1.27
C LEU A 319 -10.74 -8.36 -0.48
N ALA A 320 -11.68 -7.73 -1.17
CA ALA A 320 -12.97 -7.34 -0.61
C ALA A 320 -14.09 -7.84 -1.52
N VAL A 321 -15.13 -8.42 -0.91
CA VAL A 321 -16.32 -8.88 -1.61
C VAL A 321 -17.52 -8.20 -1.02
N LEU A 322 -18.39 -7.67 -1.87
CA LEU A 322 -19.63 -7.05 -1.48
C LEU A 322 -20.81 -7.78 -2.13
N TYR A 323 -21.65 -8.39 -1.29
CA TYR A 323 -23.00 -8.79 -1.65
C TYR A 323 -23.90 -7.57 -1.51
N SER A 324 -24.51 -7.12 -2.61
CA SER A 324 -25.23 -5.84 -2.69
C SER A 324 -26.53 -5.93 -3.48
N PRO A 325 -27.37 -4.88 -3.45
CA PRO A 325 -28.52 -4.77 -4.35
C PRO A 325 -28.18 -4.83 -5.84
N ARG A 326 -26.95 -4.43 -6.23
CA ARG A 326 -26.49 -4.46 -7.63
C ARG A 326 -25.93 -5.80 -8.06
N GLY A 327 -25.62 -6.70 -7.13
CA GLY A 327 -24.95 -7.94 -7.45
C GLY A 327 -23.91 -8.36 -6.41
N VAL A 328 -23.19 -9.42 -6.75
CA VAL A 328 -21.94 -9.81 -6.09
C VAL A 328 -20.80 -9.07 -6.77
N GLN A 329 -20.01 -8.35 -5.98
CA GLN A 329 -18.85 -7.59 -6.45
C GLN A 329 -17.60 -8.13 -5.74
N VAL A 330 -16.57 -8.49 -6.50
CA VAL A 330 -15.27 -8.95 -6.00
C VAL A 330 -14.23 -7.90 -6.40
N ALA A 331 -13.61 -7.28 -5.41
CA ALA A 331 -12.66 -6.20 -5.61
C ALA A 331 -11.27 -6.59 -5.07
N ILE A 332 -10.25 -6.44 -5.92
CA ILE A 332 -8.85 -6.55 -5.52
C ILE A 332 -8.22 -5.17 -5.58
N LEU A 333 -7.70 -4.72 -4.44
CA LEU A 333 -6.89 -3.51 -4.36
C LEU A 333 -5.46 -3.83 -4.79
N GLY A 334 -4.91 -3.03 -5.69
CA GLY A 334 -3.56 -3.19 -6.20
C GLY A 334 -3.50 -3.93 -7.54
N LEU A 335 -2.28 -4.26 -7.93
CA LEU A 335 -2.01 -4.87 -9.23
C LEU A 335 -2.45 -6.32 -9.24
N LEU A 336 -3.33 -6.68 -10.18
CA LEU A 336 -3.64 -8.07 -10.47
C LEU A 336 -2.96 -8.44 -11.80
N PRO A 337 -2.00 -9.38 -11.79
CA PRO A 337 -1.41 -9.92 -13.00
C PRO A 337 -2.50 -10.46 -13.95
N PRO A 338 -2.40 -10.30 -15.27
CA PRO A 338 -3.45 -10.77 -16.19
C PRO A 338 -3.73 -12.27 -16.11
N ASN A 339 -2.74 -13.08 -15.74
CA ASN A 339 -2.88 -14.52 -15.51
C ASN A 339 -3.62 -14.87 -14.20
N GLU A 340 -3.98 -13.87 -13.39
CA GLU A 340 -4.76 -14.05 -12.15
C GLU A 340 -6.21 -13.54 -12.30
N PHE A 341 -6.62 -13.04 -13.48
CA PHE A 341 -8.03 -12.72 -13.74
C PHE A 341 -8.93 -13.95 -13.65
N ASP A 342 -8.47 -15.10 -14.15
CA ASP A 342 -9.20 -16.37 -14.10
C ASP A 342 -9.50 -16.80 -12.66
N GLU A 343 -8.64 -16.44 -11.70
CA GLU A 343 -8.81 -16.75 -10.28
C GLU A 343 -9.92 -15.89 -9.65
N ILE A 344 -10.00 -14.61 -10.02
CA ILE A 344 -11.10 -13.74 -9.59
C ILE A 344 -12.41 -14.20 -10.21
N ILE A 345 -12.40 -14.59 -11.49
CA ILE A 345 -13.58 -15.11 -12.17
C ILE A 345 -14.05 -16.39 -11.47
N ALA A 346 -13.14 -17.33 -11.19
CA ALA A 346 -13.47 -18.56 -10.48
C ALA A 346 -14.07 -18.28 -9.09
N LEU A 347 -13.43 -17.42 -8.30
CA LEU A 347 -13.93 -17.00 -6.99
C LEU A 347 -15.32 -16.38 -7.09
N GLY A 348 -15.50 -15.38 -7.96
CA GLY A 348 -16.78 -14.69 -8.14
C GLY A 348 -17.91 -15.63 -8.56
N VAL A 349 -17.64 -16.54 -9.50
CA VAL A 349 -18.59 -17.56 -9.96
C VAL A 349 -18.98 -18.51 -8.82
N GLU A 350 -18.02 -18.99 -8.03
CA GLU A 350 -18.29 -19.84 -6.87
C GLU A 350 -19.16 -19.12 -5.83
N LEU A 351 -18.86 -17.84 -5.55
CA LEU A 351 -19.63 -17.03 -4.60
C LEU A 351 -21.08 -16.80 -5.04
N VAL A 352 -21.31 -16.53 -6.33
CA VAL A 352 -22.68 -16.41 -6.88
C VAL A 352 -23.42 -17.75 -6.79
N LYS A 353 -22.76 -18.85 -7.18
CA LYS A 353 -23.36 -20.19 -7.14
C LYS A 353 -23.63 -20.69 -5.73
N ALA A 354 -22.80 -20.33 -4.75
CA ALA A 354 -23.00 -20.65 -3.35
C ALA A 354 -24.32 -20.08 -2.79
N GLN A 355 -24.84 -19.03 -3.42
CA GLN A 355 -26.15 -18.43 -3.10
C GLN A 355 -27.29 -18.90 -4.02
N GLY A 356 -27.03 -19.88 -4.89
CA GLY A 356 -28.01 -20.37 -5.87
C GLY A 356 -28.21 -19.45 -7.07
N GLY A 357 -27.30 -18.48 -7.29
CA GLY A 357 -27.30 -17.63 -8.48
C GLY A 357 -26.70 -18.31 -9.71
N GLY A 358 -26.91 -17.68 -10.87
CA GLY A 358 -26.53 -18.20 -12.18
C GLY A 358 -27.58 -19.09 -12.83
N LYS A 359 -27.45 -19.31 -14.15
CA LYS A 359 -28.35 -20.17 -14.92
C LYS A 359 -27.96 -21.64 -14.74
N PRO A 360 -28.92 -22.57 -14.67
CA PRO A 360 -28.60 -24.00 -14.72
C PRO A 360 -27.84 -24.32 -16.01
N ALA A 361 -26.80 -25.15 -15.92
CA ALA A 361 -26.10 -25.65 -17.09
C ALA A 361 -27.11 -26.43 -17.95
N GLY A 362 -27.39 -25.90 -19.14
CA GLY A 362 -28.29 -26.51 -20.12
C GLY A 362 -27.68 -27.70 -20.83
#